data_AF-A0A8T3LR76-F1
#
_entry.id   AF-A0A8T3LR76-F1
#
_cell.length_a   1.000
_cell.length_b   1.000
_cell.length_c   1.000
_cell.angle_alpha   90.00
_cell.angle_beta   90.00
_cell.angle_gamma   90.00
#
_symmetry.space_group_name_H-M   'P 1'
#
loop_
_entity.id
_entity.type
_entity.pdbx_description
1 polymer ?
#
loop_
_entity_poly.entity_id
_entity_poly.type
_entity_poly.pdbx_seq_one_letter_code
_entity_poly.pdbx_strand_id
1 'polypeptide(L)'
;MIVLAAIVIVAAALRLYALPETTLLFGDQGRDSEIVQGIVDQEQFPLLGPQVSTGAYLRGPAYYYLLAPGFFASGGDPLGGAVETALADVATVFLLGLLGRGIAGWPAGLAAAALWAVSGWTVEYARFMWNPQFIPLFEMLVLLSLIGLSRGSPRWVLLLAPAWAVAWQLHDQAVLLIPVIAIWWAIVRPSVPLRIGSASIALGALVAAPFLWFELTHGLVNLRGMVMQILGNPGEGSPARPEPAAQLAQVAAGLVSVMPGGPLAIVLWVAVLAGLAWTLSRLHQPQSEGSLLVTLLSVAALEYALWPVPVDTYYLYVLV
;
A
#
# COMPACT_ATOMS: atom_id res chain seq x y z
N MET A 1 -8.60 22.32 -6.56
CA MET A 1 -8.44 21.60 -7.84
C MET A 1 -7.21 22.06 -8.61
N ILE A 2 -7.06 23.34 -8.97
CA ILE A 2 -5.88 23.83 -9.71
C ILE A 2 -4.56 23.53 -8.98
N VAL A 3 -4.49 23.79 -7.68
CA VAL A 3 -3.29 23.51 -6.87
C VAL A 3 -2.95 22.01 -6.84
N LEU A 4 -3.95 21.14 -6.67
CA LEU A 4 -3.74 19.69 -6.70
C LEU A 4 -3.22 19.22 -8.07
N ALA A 5 -3.78 19.77 -9.17
CA ALA A 5 -3.30 19.46 -10.51
C ALA A 5 -1.84 19.88 -10.71
N ALA A 6 -1.45 21.06 -10.20
CA ALA A 6 -0.05 21.50 -10.23
C ALA A 6 0.87 20.56 -9.43
N ILE A 7 0.44 20.11 -8.24
CA ILE A 7 1.19 19.13 -7.43
C ILE A 7 1.36 17.81 -8.19
N VAL A 8 0.30 17.31 -8.84
CA VAL A 8 0.35 16.07 -9.63
C VAL A 8 1.28 16.21 -10.83
N ILE A 9 1.30 17.36 -11.50
CA ILE A 9 2.24 17.64 -12.60
C ILE A 9 3.69 17.63 -12.08
N VAL A 10 3.96 18.25 -10.92
CA VAL A 10 5.28 18.21 -10.28
C VAL A 10 5.67 16.77 -9.93
N ALA A 11 4.74 16.00 -9.34
CA ALA A 11 4.98 14.59 -9.01
C ALA A 11 5.35 13.77 -10.25
N ALA A 12 4.60 13.94 -11.35
CA ALA A 12 4.86 13.27 -12.61
C ALA A 12 6.22 13.67 -13.21
N ALA A 13 6.55 14.96 -13.20
CA ALA A 13 7.85 15.44 -13.66
C ALA A 13 8.99 14.81 -12.85
N LEU A 14 8.90 14.79 -11.51
CA LEU A 14 9.92 14.22 -10.65
C LEU A 14 10.09 12.70 -10.81
N ARG A 15 9.04 11.98 -11.21
CA ARG A 15 9.09 10.51 -11.37
C ARG A 15 9.45 10.07 -12.79
N LEU A 16 9.07 10.84 -13.81
CA LEU A 16 9.26 10.45 -15.21
C LEU A 16 10.46 11.15 -15.88
N TYR A 17 10.97 12.26 -15.33
CA TYR A 17 12.11 12.97 -15.90
C TYR A 17 13.35 12.09 -15.96
N ALA A 18 13.94 11.92 -17.15
CA ALA A 18 15.14 11.10 -17.39
C ALA A 18 15.02 9.66 -16.83
N LEU A 19 13.81 9.09 -16.86
CA LEU A 19 13.57 7.74 -16.34
C LEU A 19 14.40 6.66 -17.05
N PRO A 20 14.56 6.65 -18.39
CA PRO A 20 15.42 5.67 -19.07
C PRO A 20 16.86 5.65 -18.56
N GLU A 21 17.40 6.81 -18.17
CA GLU A 21 18.80 6.96 -17.74
C GLU A 21 19.01 6.68 -16.24
N THR A 22 17.95 6.58 -15.46
CA THR A 22 18.03 6.57 -13.99
C THR A 22 17.26 5.43 -13.34
N THR A 23 16.43 4.71 -14.10
CA THR A 23 15.73 3.54 -13.60
C THR A 23 16.73 2.47 -13.18
N LEU A 24 16.43 1.78 -12.08
CA LEU A 24 17.29 0.76 -11.51
C LEU A 24 16.86 -0.62 -12.01
N LEU A 25 17.82 -1.42 -12.43
CA LEU A 25 17.60 -2.80 -12.88
C LEU A 25 18.50 -3.73 -12.06
N PHE A 26 17.96 -4.25 -10.95
CA PHE A 26 18.61 -5.29 -10.15
C PHE A 26 18.11 -6.68 -10.55
N GLY A 27 18.56 -7.71 -9.81
CA GLY A 27 18.19 -9.10 -10.07
C GLY A 27 16.68 -9.35 -10.01
N ASP A 28 15.97 -8.70 -9.07
CA ASP A 28 14.51 -8.81 -8.97
C ASP A 28 13.81 -8.24 -10.19
N GLN A 29 14.21 -7.06 -10.68
CA GLN A 29 13.61 -6.47 -11.87
C GLN A 29 13.87 -7.31 -13.12
N GLY A 30 15.07 -7.91 -13.24
CA GLY A 30 15.37 -8.84 -14.33
C GLY A 30 14.46 -10.07 -14.32
N ARG A 31 14.35 -10.74 -13.17
CA ARG A 31 13.44 -11.89 -12.97
C ARG A 31 12.00 -11.52 -13.29
N ASP A 32 11.52 -10.42 -12.73
CA ASP A 32 10.14 -10.00 -12.86
C ASP A 32 9.82 -9.59 -14.31
N SER A 33 10.79 -9.00 -15.03
CA SER A 33 10.67 -8.67 -16.45
C SER A 33 10.50 -9.92 -17.32
N GLU A 34 11.24 -10.99 -17.06
CA GLU A 34 11.09 -12.26 -17.80
C GLU A 34 9.69 -12.87 -17.60
N ILE A 35 9.18 -12.81 -16.37
CA ILE A 35 7.83 -13.30 -16.05
C ILE A 35 6.76 -12.48 -16.78
N VAL A 36 6.84 -11.15 -16.70
CA VAL A 36 5.88 -10.24 -17.33
C VAL A 36 5.97 -10.31 -18.86
N GLN A 37 7.17 -10.48 -19.42
CA GLN A 37 7.35 -10.70 -20.85
C GLN A 37 6.63 -11.97 -21.32
N GLY A 38 6.73 -13.06 -20.57
CA GLY A 38 5.98 -14.28 -20.89
C GLY A 38 4.45 -14.11 -20.78
N ILE A 39 3.94 -13.15 -20.01
CA ILE A 39 2.51 -12.78 -20.03
C ILE A 39 2.16 -12.07 -21.35
N VAL A 40 2.99 -11.11 -21.76
CA VAL A 40 2.81 -10.34 -23.01
C VAL A 40 2.85 -11.26 -24.23
N ASP A 41 3.78 -12.20 -24.24
CA ASP A 41 3.94 -13.20 -25.31
C ASP A 41 2.94 -14.36 -25.21
N GLN A 42 2.07 -14.35 -24.19
CA GLN A 42 1.04 -15.36 -23.92
C GLN A 42 1.60 -16.76 -23.64
N GLU A 43 2.86 -16.84 -23.22
CA GLU A 43 3.55 -18.09 -22.88
C GLU A 43 3.21 -18.58 -21.47
N GLN A 44 2.91 -17.66 -20.56
CA GLN A 44 2.59 -17.98 -19.17
C GLN A 44 1.56 -17.03 -18.55
N PHE A 45 0.77 -17.57 -17.62
CA PHE A 45 -0.16 -16.83 -16.77
C PHE A 45 0.12 -17.20 -15.31
N PRO A 46 1.03 -16.48 -14.63
CA PRO A 46 1.47 -16.84 -13.29
C PRO A 46 0.31 -16.88 -12.30
N LEU A 47 0.19 -17.97 -11.54
CA LEU A 47 -0.79 -18.07 -10.46
C LEU A 47 -0.28 -17.47 -9.15
N LEU A 48 1.02 -17.21 -9.07
CA LEU A 48 1.74 -16.68 -7.92
C LEU A 48 2.61 -15.50 -8.36
N GLY A 49 2.91 -14.63 -7.40
CA GLY A 49 3.74 -13.45 -7.53
C GLY A 49 5.17 -13.65 -7.02
N PRO A 50 5.90 -12.55 -6.79
CA PRO A 50 7.26 -12.59 -6.25
C PRO A 50 7.36 -13.34 -4.92
N GLN A 51 8.51 -13.98 -4.68
CA GLN A 51 8.82 -14.63 -3.41
C GLN A 51 9.04 -13.58 -2.32
N VAL A 52 8.61 -13.87 -1.08
CA VAL A 52 8.95 -13.01 0.06
C VAL A 52 10.42 -13.20 0.46
N SER A 53 11.04 -12.17 1.04
CA SER A 53 12.47 -12.18 1.40
C SER A 53 12.86 -13.29 2.39
N THR A 54 11.91 -13.80 3.19
CA THR A 54 12.12 -14.95 4.09
C THR A 54 12.15 -16.30 3.35
N GLY A 55 11.76 -16.32 2.08
CA GLY A 55 11.63 -17.52 1.26
C GLY A 55 10.42 -18.41 1.58
N ALA A 56 9.60 -18.06 2.60
CA ALA A 56 8.60 -18.95 3.17
C ALA A 56 7.37 -19.22 2.28
N TYR A 57 7.04 -18.30 1.37
CA TYR A 57 5.91 -18.41 0.44
C TYR A 57 6.09 -17.47 -0.76
N LEU A 58 5.23 -17.62 -1.76
CA LEU A 58 5.09 -16.68 -2.87
C LEU A 58 3.83 -15.82 -2.70
N ARG A 59 3.92 -14.55 -3.09
CA ARG A 59 2.80 -13.59 -3.04
C ARG A 59 1.76 -13.91 -4.12
N GLY A 60 0.70 -13.11 -4.21
CA GLY A 60 -0.26 -13.22 -5.32
C GLY A 60 0.27 -12.57 -6.60
N PRO A 61 -0.23 -12.98 -7.78
CA PRO A 61 0.30 -12.54 -9.07
C PRO A 61 -0.09 -11.13 -9.49
N ALA A 62 -0.87 -10.39 -8.69
CA ALA A 62 -1.35 -9.05 -9.03
C ALA A 62 -0.25 -8.10 -9.49
N TYR A 63 0.95 -8.17 -8.88
CA TYR A 63 2.09 -7.36 -9.31
C TYR A 63 2.46 -7.56 -10.79
N TYR A 64 2.55 -8.80 -11.24
CA TYR A 64 2.89 -9.11 -12.63
C TYR A 64 1.80 -8.66 -13.61
N TYR A 65 0.54 -8.82 -13.23
CA TYR A 65 -0.58 -8.35 -14.04
C TYR A 65 -0.68 -6.83 -14.11
N LEU A 66 -0.27 -6.12 -13.06
CA LEU A 66 -0.23 -4.66 -13.06
C LEU A 66 0.88 -4.09 -13.94
N LEU A 67 1.96 -4.85 -14.17
CA LEU A 67 3.09 -4.48 -15.03
C LEU A 67 2.90 -4.86 -16.51
N ALA A 68 2.01 -5.80 -16.80
CA ALA A 68 1.81 -6.33 -18.14
C ALA A 68 1.36 -5.28 -19.18
N PRO A 69 0.46 -4.32 -18.87
CA PRO A 69 0.04 -3.33 -19.87
C PRO A 69 1.19 -2.41 -20.31
N GLY A 70 2.12 -2.09 -19.42
CA GLY A 70 3.29 -1.24 -19.69
C GLY A 70 4.28 -1.94 -20.60
N PHE A 71 4.57 -3.21 -20.31
CA PHE A 71 5.38 -4.06 -21.19
C PHE A 71 4.73 -4.23 -22.57
N PHE A 72 3.42 -4.49 -22.61
CA PHE A 72 2.70 -4.62 -23.87
C PHE A 72 2.80 -3.33 -24.70
N ALA A 73 2.59 -2.17 -24.07
CA ALA A 73 2.64 -0.87 -24.74
C ALA A 73 4.07 -0.48 -25.19
N SER A 74 5.11 -0.96 -24.50
CA SER A 74 6.51 -0.68 -24.82
C SER A 74 7.14 -1.71 -25.77
N GLY A 75 6.40 -2.74 -26.20
CA GLY A 75 6.94 -3.81 -27.03
C GLY A 75 7.89 -4.76 -26.28
N GLY A 76 7.66 -4.94 -24.98
CA GLY A 76 8.43 -5.82 -24.10
C GLY A 76 9.60 -5.16 -23.38
N ASP A 77 9.76 -3.84 -23.51
CA ASP A 77 10.81 -3.10 -22.80
C ASP A 77 10.45 -2.96 -21.30
N PRO A 78 11.32 -3.41 -20.36
CA PRO A 78 11.13 -3.23 -18.92
C PRO A 78 10.92 -1.78 -18.47
N LEU A 79 11.38 -0.81 -19.25
CA LEU A 79 11.07 0.60 -19.03
C LEU A 79 9.56 0.87 -18.96
N GLY A 80 8.75 0.11 -19.71
CA GLY A 80 7.30 0.17 -19.64
C GLY A 80 6.75 -0.10 -18.24
N GLY A 81 7.29 -1.11 -17.55
CA GLY A 81 6.92 -1.41 -16.16
C GLY A 81 7.37 -0.35 -15.16
N ALA A 82 8.56 0.24 -15.36
CA ALA A 82 9.03 1.36 -14.55
C ALA A 82 8.13 2.60 -14.73
N VAL A 83 7.67 2.88 -15.96
CA VAL A 83 6.69 3.94 -16.24
C VAL A 83 5.37 3.67 -15.53
N GLU A 84 4.85 2.45 -15.56
CA GLU A 84 3.62 2.11 -14.85
C GLU A 84 3.73 2.29 -13.34
N THR A 85 4.87 1.89 -12.78
CA THR A 85 5.16 2.06 -11.36
C THR A 85 5.22 3.54 -10.98
N ALA A 86 5.86 4.38 -11.81
CA ALA A 86 5.89 5.83 -11.65
C ALA A 86 4.48 6.44 -11.74
N LEU A 87 3.66 6.01 -12.70
CA LEU A 87 2.30 6.49 -12.88
C LEU A 87 1.36 6.06 -11.73
N ALA A 88 1.55 4.86 -11.19
CA ALA A 88 0.83 4.42 -10.00
C ALA A 88 1.12 5.33 -8.81
N ASP A 89 2.37 5.76 -8.61
CA ASP A 89 2.71 6.68 -7.53
C ASP A 89 2.22 8.11 -7.77
N VAL A 90 2.19 8.57 -9.04
CA VAL A 90 1.52 9.84 -9.40
C VAL A 90 0.02 9.77 -9.06
N ALA A 91 -0.63 8.63 -9.30
CA ALA A 91 -2.01 8.42 -8.90
C ALA A 91 -2.17 8.41 -7.37
N THR A 92 -1.22 7.83 -6.62
CA THR A 92 -1.17 7.92 -5.16
C THR A 92 -1.17 9.38 -4.68
N VAL A 93 -0.34 10.26 -5.26
CA VAL A 93 -0.30 11.69 -4.92
C VAL A 93 -1.69 12.35 -5.09
N PHE A 94 -2.37 12.04 -6.19
CA PHE A 94 -3.72 12.55 -6.42
C PHE A 94 -4.72 12.04 -5.37
N LEU A 95 -4.70 10.73 -5.08
CA LEU A 95 -5.60 10.12 -4.10
C LEU A 95 -5.33 10.61 -2.68
N LEU A 96 -4.07 10.85 -2.29
CA LEU A 96 -3.71 11.48 -1.02
C LEU A 96 -4.35 12.87 -0.88
N GLY A 97 -4.36 13.65 -1.96
CA GLY A 97 -5.05 14.95 -1.99
C GLY A 97 -6.56 14.83 -1.73
N LEU A 98 -7.20 13.81 -2.31
CA LEU A 98 -8.62 13.54 -2.09
C LEU A 98 -8.90 12.97 -0.69
N LEU A 99 -8.03 12.09 -0.19
CA LEU A 99 -8.14 11.46 1.11
C LEU A 99 -7.99 12.50 2.22
N GLY A 100 -6.93 13.30 2.20
CA GLY A 100 -6.72 14.36 3.18
C GLY A 100 -7.82 15.42 3.14
N ARG A 101 -8.35 15.74 1.95
CA ARG A 101 -9.58 16.55 1.83
C ARG A 101 -10.76 15.88 2.52
N GLY A 102 -10.90 14.57 2.34
CA GLY A 102 -11.95 13.75 2.96
C GLY A 102 -11.92 13.76 4.48
N ILE A 103 -10.73 13.87 5.06
CA ILE A 103 -10.45 13.77 6.50
C ILE A 103 -10.49 15.13 7.20
N ALA A 104 -9.70 16.08 6.72
CA ALA A 104 -9.44 17.36 7.41
C ALA A 104 -9.51 18.58 6.47
N GLY A 105 -10.10 18.42 5.28
CA GLY A 105 -10.30 19.50 4.32
C GLY A 105 -9.11 19.75 3.40
N TRP A 106 -9.28 20.70 2.47
CA TRP A 106 -8.33 20.92 1.38
C TRP A 106 -6.91 21.27 1.83
N PRO A 107 -6.67 22.12 2.85
CA PRO A 107 -5.30 22.41 3.28
C PRO A 107 -4.52 21.16 3.68
N ALA A 108 -5.15 20.24 4.41
CA ALA A 108 -4.54 18.97 4.81
C ALA A 108 -4.26 18.06 3.61
N GLY A 109 -5.23 17.92 2.69
CA GLY A 109 -5.05 17.13 1.47
C GLY A 109 -3.95 17.67 0.56
N LEU A 110 -3.89 18.99 0.37
CA LEU A 110 -2.85 19.62 -0.45
C LEU A 110 -1.47 19.49 0.22
N ALA A 111 -1.39 19.61 1.54
CA ALA A 111 -0.13 19.40 2.27
C ALA A 111 0.36 17.95 2.15
N ALA A 112 -0.51 16.96 2.37
CA ALA A 112 -0.16 15.54 2.23
C ALA A 112 0.29 15.20 0.79
N ALA A 113 -0.46 15.65 -0.22
CA ALA A 113 -0.10 15.44 -1.62
C ALA A 113 1.23 16.11 -1.99
N ALA A 114 1.47 17.34 -1.51
CA ALA A 114 2.71 18.06 -1.79
C ALA A 114 3.93 17.38 -1.12
N LEU A 115 3.79 16.94 0.13
CA LEU A 115 4.85 16.24 0.86
C LEU A 115 5.22 14.91 0.18
N TRP A 116 4.23 14.11 -0.22
CA TRP A 116 4.48 12.89 -0.99
C TRP A 116 5.06 13.18 -2.38
N ALA A 117 4.57 14.21 -3.07
CA ALA A 117 5.03 14.55 -4.41
C ALA A 117 6.55 14.83 -4.48
N VAL A 118 7.09 15.48 -3.45
CA VAL A 118 8.51 15.93 -3.40
C VAL A 118 9.40 15.11 -2.47
N SER A 119 8.87 14.08 -1.82
CA SER A 119 9.66 13.22 -0.93
C SER A 119 10.68 12.42 -1.74
N GLY A 120 11.97 12.62 -1.46
CA GLY A 120 13.07 11.98 -2.18
C GLY A 120 12.95 10.45 -2.22
N TRP A 121 12.58 9.84 -1.08
CA TRP A 121 12.35 8.39 -0.99
C TRP A 121 11.23 7.90 -1.90
N THR A 122 10.06 8.57 -1.87
CA THR A 122 8.93 8.18 -2.73
C THR A 122 9.26 8.37 -4.20
N VAL A 123 10.04 9.40 -4.55
CA VAL A 123 10.49 9.64 -5.92
C VAL A 123 11.48 8.57 -6.36
N GLU A 124 12.45 8.21 -5.52
CA GLU A 124 13.45 7.18 -5.82
C GLU A 124 12.81 5.80 -6.05
N TYR A 125 11.93 5.36 -5.14
CA TYR A 125 11.26 4.06 -5.24
C TYR A 125 10.18 4.01 -6.33
N ALA A 126 9.62 5.15 -6.74
CA ALA A 126 8.68 5.20 -7.86
C ALA A 126 9.35 5.02 -9.24
N ARG A 127 10.68 5.09 -9.32
CA ARG A 127 11.43 5.14 -10.59
C ARG A 127 11.94 3.79 -11.09
N PHE A 128 11.56 2.69 -10.46
CA PHE A 128 11.88 1.34 -10.93
C PHE A 128 10.78 0.35 -10.58
N MET A 129 10.77 -0.80 -11.25
CA MET A 129 9.76 -1.84 -11.04
C MET A 129 9.92 -2.46 -9.66
N TRP A 130 8.94 -2.24 -8.79
CA TRP A 130 8.99 -2.82 -7.46
C TRP A 130 7.59 -3.07 -6.89
N ASN A 131 7.35 -4.26 -6.36
CA ASN A 131 6.04 -4.70 -5.90
C ASN A 131 5.37 -3.78 -4.84
N PRO A 132 6.09 -3.19 -3.86
CA PRO A 132 5.45 -2.40 -2.83
C PRO A 132 4.97 -1.05 -3.32
N GLN A 133 5.49 -0.60 -4.46
CA GLN A 133 5.21 0.73 -4.96
C GLN A 133 3.76 0.92 -5.42
N PHE A 134 3.06 -0.19 -5.73
CA PHE A 134 1.63 -0.17 -6.00
C PHE A 134 0.78 -0.17 -4.72
N ILE A 135 1.31 -0.55 -3.55
CA ILE A 135 0.53 -0.67 -2.31
C ILE A 135 -0.16 0.64 -1.95
N PRO A 136 0.54 1.81 -1.86
CA PRO A 136 -0.10 3.05 -1.43
C PRO A 136 -1.33 3.39 -2.26
N LEU A 137 -1.27 3.18 -3.58
CA LEU A 137 -2.40 3.41 -4.47
C LEU A 137 -3.64 2.62 -4.03
N PHE A 138 -3.50 1.31 -3.80
CA PHE A 138 -4.61 0.44 -3.42
C PHE A 138 -5.07 0.63 -1.98
N GLU A 139 -4.16 0.96 -1.05
CA GLU A 139 -4.53 1.34 0.32
C GLU A 139 -5.34 2.65 0.34
N MET A 140 -4.96 3.65 -0.45
CA MET A 140 -5.75 4.88 -0.59
C MET A 140 -7.15 4.58 -1.16
N LEU A 141 -7.28 3.65 -2.11
CA LEU A 141 -8.58 3.22 -2.63
C LEU A 141 -9.45 2.52 -1.56
N VAL A 142 -8.84 1.70 -0.70
CA VAL A 142 -9.51 1.11 0.47
C VAL A 142 -10.03 2.22 1.39
N LEU A 143 -9.18 3.16 1.80
CA LEU A 143 -9.55 4.25 2.72
C LEU A 143 -10.61 5.19 2.13
N LEU A 144 -10.50 5.54 0.84
CA LEU A 144 -11.52 6.32 0.13
C LEU A 144 -12.85 5.57 0.05
N SER A 145 -12.83 4.25 -0.10
CA SER A 145 -14.05 3.42 -0.07
C SER A 145 -14.75 3.52 1.28
N LEU A 146 -14.00 3.47 2.39
CA LEU A 146 -14.54 3.65 3.73
C LEU A 146 -15.17 5.05 3.89
N ILE A 147 -14.47 6.13 3.52
CA ILE A 147 -15.02 7.50 3.56
C ILE A 147 -16.28 7.62 2.71
N GLY A 148 -16.29 7.04 1.51
CA GLY A 148 -17.44 7.09 0.62
C GLY A 148 -18.65 6.35 1.18
N LEU A 149 -18.44 5.20 1.81
CA LEU A 149 -19.48 4.44 2.49
C LEU A 149 -20.13 5.23 3.62
N SER A 150 -19.33 5.90 4.42
CA SER A 150 -19.87 6.58 5.59
C SER A 150 -20.54 7.92 5.26
N ARG A 151 -20.21 8.51 4.11
CA ARG A 151 -21.01 9.55 3.43
C ARG A 151 -22.31 9.04 2.79
N GLY A 152 -22.76 7.84 3.12
CA GLY A 152 -24.03 7.27 2.68
C GLY A 152 -24.05 6.83 1.21
N SER A 153 -22.89 6.63 0.59
CA SER A 153 -22.78 6.15 -0.79
C SER A 153 -22.40 4.66 -0.81
N PRO A 154 -23.37 3.73 -0.77
CA PRO A 154 -23.11 2.32 -0.54
C PRO A 154 -22.32 1.65 -1.68
N ARG A 155 -22.33 2.24 -2.88
CA ARG A 155 -21.58 1.75 -4.06
C ARG A 155 -20.06 1.73 -3.86
N TRP A 156 -19.53 2.53 -2.93
CA TRP A 156 -18.11 2.49 -2.60
C TRP A 156 -17.65 1.14 -2.05
N VAL A 157 -18.56 0.30 -1.53
CA VAL A 157 -18.22 -1.08 -1.15
C VAL A 157 -17.64 -1.86 -2.33
N LEU A 158 -18.06 -1.59 -3.57
CA LEU A 158 -17.63 -2.34 -4.76
C LEU A 158 -16.12 -2.20 -5.03
N LEU A 159 -15.49 -1.15 -4.51
CA LEU A 159 -14.05 -0.94 -4.62
C LEU A 159 -13.28 -1.52 -3.44
N LEU A 160 -13.92 -1.65 -2.27
CA LEU A 160 -13.26 -2.04 -1.01
C LEU A 160 -12.56 -3.40 -1.08
N ALA A 161 -13.29 -4.48 -1.36
CA ALA A 161 -12.71 -5.82 -1.37
C ALA A 161 -11.73 -6.04 -2.55
N PRO A 162 -12.00 -5.56 -3.78
CA PRO A 162 -11.02 -5.64 -4.87
C PRO A 162 -9.73 -4.88 -4.58
N ALA A 163 -9.81 -3.63 -4.08
CA ALA A 163 -8.62 -2.85 -3.78
C ALA A 163 -7.78 -3.51 -2.67
N TRP A 164 -8.43 -4.00 -1.61
CA TRP A 164 -7.75 -4.74 -0.55
C TRP A 164 -7.12 -6.05 -1.07
N ALA A 165 -7.82 -6.79 -1.94
CA ALA A 165 -7.32 -8.02 -2.53
C ALA A 165 -6.08 -7.79 -3.42
N VAL A 166 -6.00 -6.66 -4.14
CA VAL A 166 -4.77 -6.28 -4.84
C VAL A 166 -3.66 -5.94 -3.84
N ALA A 167 -3.94 -5.06 -2.87
CA ALA A 167 -2.95 -4.64 -1.87
C ALA A 167 -2.32 -5.84 -1.12
N TRP A 168 -3.15 -6.81 -0.71
CA TRP A 168 -2.70 -8.04 -0.05
C TRP A 168 -1.82 -8.93 -0.95
N GLN A 169 -2.12 -9.01 -2.24
CA GLN A 169 -1.27 -9.74 -3.18
C GLN A 169 0.08 -9.04 -3.42
N LEU A 170 0.14 -7.71 -3.27
CA LEU A 170 1.39 -6.94 -3.39
C LEU A 170 2.27 -7.08 -2.14
N HIS A 171 1.66 -7.08 -0.94
CA HIS A 171 2.39 -7.19 0.32
C HIS A 171 1.49 -7.63 1.50
N ASP A 172 2.08 -8.38 2.43
CA ASP A 172 1.42 -8.93 3.61
C ASP A 172 0.99 -7.87 4.62
N GLN A 173 1.62 -6.70 4.58
CA GLN A 173 1.24 -5.54 5.37
C GLN A 173 -0.22 -5.11 5.16
N ALA A 174 -0.80 -5.34 3.97
CA ALA A 174 -2.21 -4.99 3.75
C ALA A 174 -3.19 -5.80 4.63
N VAL A 175 -2.73 -6.89 5.27
CA VAL A 175 -3.51 -7.61 6.29
C VAL A 175 -3.78 -6.73 7.51
N LEU A 176 -2.92 -5.75 7.81
CA LEU A 176 -3.12 -4.75 8.87
C LEU A 176 -4.33 -3.84 8.61
N LEU A 177 -4.83 -3.79 7.37
CA LEU A 177 -6.08 -3.07 7.09
C LEU A 177 -7.32 -3.86 7.54
N ILE A 178 -7.23 -5.17 7.79
CA ILE A 178 -8.41 -5.97 8.20
C ILE A 178 -8.95 -5.51 9.56
N PRO A 179 -8.14 -5.38 10.64
CA PRO A 179 -8.64 -4.88 11.92
C PRO A 179 -9.19 -3.45 11.80
N VAL A 180 -8.51 -2.58 11.04
CA VAL A 180 -8.97 -1.21 10.76
C VAL A 180 -10.36 -1.22 10.11
N ILE A 181 -10.55 -1.99 9.04
CA ILE A 181 -11.84 -2.13 8.34
C ILE A 181 -12.90 -2.71 9.29
N ALA A 182 -12.58 -3.75 10.06
CA ALA A 182 -13.52 -4.41 10.95
C ALA A 182 -14.00 -3.50 12.09
N ILE A 183 -13.07 -2.81 12.78
CA ILE A 183 -13.39 -1.87 13.85
C ILE A 183 -14.17 -0.69 13.28
N TRP A 184 -13.73 -0.14 12.15
CA TRP A 184 -14.46 0.93 11.47
C TRP A 184 -15.89 0.50 11.13
N TRP A 185 -16.09 -0.71 10.59
CA TRP A 185 -17.41 -1.22 10.22
C TRP A 185 -18.32 -1.42 11.45
N ALA A 186 -17.75 -1.87 12.56
CA ALA A 186 -18.48 -2.07 13.82
C ALA A 186 -18.97 -0.74 14.44
N ILE A 187 -18.20 0.33 14.26
CA ILE A 187 -18.51 1.69 14.76
C ILE A 187 -19.48 2.41 13.81
N VAL A 188 -19.12 2.48 12.52
CA VAL A 188 -19.85 3.30 11.54
C VAL A 188 -21.12 2.63 11.03
N ARG A 189 -21.12 1.28 10.96
CA ARG A 189 -22.26 0.46 10.56
C ARG A 189 -22.93 0.96 9.28
N PRO A 190 -22.18 1.10 8.16
CA PRO A 190 -22.73 1.63 6.93
C PRO A 190 -23.86 0.74 6.40
N SER A 191 -24.92 1.36 5.86
CA SER A 191 -26.03 0.64 5.23
C SER A 191 -25.63 0.16 3.83
N VAL A 192 -25.18 -1.10 3.74
CA VAL A 192 -24.76 -1.72 2.48
C VAL A 192 -25.77 -2.82 2.10
N PRO A 193 -26.51 -2.67 0.98
CA PRO A 193 -27.39 -3.73 0.49
C PRO A 193 -26.63 -5.03 0.22
N LEU A 194 -27.18 -6.17 0.63
CA LEU A 194 -26.55 -7.48 0.48
C LEU A 194 -26.05 -7.74 -0.95
N ARG A 195 -26.84 -7.37 -1.96
CA ARG A 195 -26.48 -7.52 -3.39
C ARG A 195 -25.15 -6.85 -3.76
N ILE A 196 -24.90 -5.64 -3.28
CA ILE A 196 -23.65 -4.93 -3.61
C ILE A 196 -22.50 -5.35 -2.70
N GLY A 197 -22.79 -5.73 -1.45
CA GLY A 197 -21.81 -6.33 -0.56
C GLY A 197 -21.28 -7.66 -1.12
N SER A 198 -22.19 -8.55 -1.55
CA SER A 198 -21.82 -9.81 -2.18
C SER A 198 -21.10 -9.60 -3.51
N ALA A 199 -21.49 -8.60 -4.30
CA ALA A 199 -20.79 -8.25 -5.54
C ALA A 199 -19.35 -7.76 -5.26
N SER A 200 -19.13 -6.97 -4.22
CA SER A 200 -17.78 -6.56 -3.80
C SER A 200 -16.91 -7.76 -3.45
N ILE A 201 -17.42 -8.68 -2.61
CA ILE A 201 -16.70 -9.91 -2.24
C ILE A 201 -16.39 -10.75 -3.47
N ALA A 202 -17.35 -10.91 -4.39
CA ALA A 202 -17.15 -11.65 -5.64
C ALA A 202 -16.07 -11.00 -6.53
N LEU A 203 -16.04 -9.67 -6.63
CA LEU A 203 -15.00 -8.96 -7.36
C LEU A 203 -13.62 -9.12 -6.71
N GLY A 204 -13.54 -9.07 -5.37
CA GLY A 204 -12.30 -9.33 -4.64
C GLY A 204 -11.80 -10.77 -4.85
N ALA A 205 -12.70 -11.75 -4.79
CA ALA A 205 -12.38 -13.15 -5.06
C ALA A 205 -11.96 -13.37 -6.53
N LEU A 206 -12.55 -12.65 -7.48
CA LEU A 206 -12.15 -12.68 -8.88
C LEU A 206 -10.73 -12.13 -9.08
N VAL A 207 -10.42 -11.01 -8.42
CA VAL A 207 -9.06 -10.43 -8.42
C VAL A 207 -8.03 -11.38 -7.80
N ALA A 208 -8.41 -12.11 -6.75
CA ALA A 208 -7.56 -13.11 -6.11
C ALA A 208 -7.62 -14.50 -6.79
N ALA A 209 -8.41 -14.67 -7.86
CA ALA A 209 -8.73 -15.99 -8.40
C ALA A 209 -7.50 -16.81 -8.81
N PRO A 210 -6.47 -16.25 -9.47
CA PRO A 210 -5.27 -17.02 -9.82
C PRO A 210 -4.56 -17.60 -8.59
N PHE A 211 -4.38 -16.78 -7.54
CA PHE A 211 -3.79 -17.22 -6.28
C PHE A 211 -4.67 -18.27 -5.58
N LEU A 212 -5.98 -18.02 -5.49
CA LEU A 212 -6.93 -18.96 -4.87
C LEU A 212 -6.97 -20.30 -5.63
N TRP A 213 -6.89 -20.27 -6.95
CA TRP A 213 -6.81 -21.47 -7.77
C TRP A 213 -5.57 -22.29 -7.46
N PHE A 214 -4.39 -21.64 -7.37
CA PHE A 214 -3.16 -22.30 -6.96
C PHE A 214 -3.33 -22.96 -5.59
N GLU A 215 -3.81 -22.21 -4.60
CA GLU A 215 -3.96 -22.71 -3.24
C GLU A 215 -4.92 -23.90 -3.15
N LEU A 216 -6.06 -23.85 -3.85
CA LEU A 216 -7.04 -24.94 -3.87
C LEU A 216 -6.50 -26.20 -4.56
N THR A 217 -5.63 -26.05 -5.56
CA THR A 217 -5.04 -27.18 -6.31
C THR A 217 -3.76 -27.74 -5.69
N HIS A 218 -3.11 -26.98 -4.81
CA HIS A 218 -1.82 -27.33 -4.19
C HIS A 218 -1.92 -27.50 -2.66
N GLY A 219 -3.12 -27.79 -2.14
CA GLY A 219 -3.31 -28.14 -0.73
C GLY A 219 -3.05 -26.99 0.26
N LEU A 220 -3.26 -25.75 -0.18
CA LEU A 220 -3.08 -24.51 0.59
C LEU A 220 -1.63 -24.26 1.03
N VAL A 221 -0.65 -24.65 0.20
CA VAL A 221 0.76 -24.62 0.59
C VAL A 221 1.30 -23.21 0.85
N ASN A 222 0.99 -22.19 0.03
CA ASN A 222 1.46 -20.83 0.34
C ASN A 222 0.72 -20.23 1.53
N LEU A 223 -0.59 -20.46 1.66
CA LEU A 223 -1.35 -19.96 2.80
C LEU A 223 -0.84 -20.55 4.11
N ARG A 224 -0.45 -21.83 4.14
CA ARG A 224 0.23 -22.42 5.29
C ARG A 224 1.57 -21.73 5.56
N GLY A 225 2.38 -21.48 4.53
CA GLY A 225 3.63 -20.71 4.67
C GLY A 225 3.42 -19.31 5.24
N MET A 226 2.43 -18.57 4.73
CA MET A 226 2.01 -17.26 5.21
C MET A 226 1.61 -17.31 6.69
N VAL A 227 0.74 -18.26 7.07
CA VAL A 227 0.28 -18.42 8.45
C VAL A 227 1.44 -18.80 9.37
N MET A 228 2.32 -19.71 8.97
CA MET A 228 3.47 -20.12 9.79
C MET A 228 4.46 -18.97 10.02
N GLN A 229 4.67 -18.13 8.99
CA GLN A 229 5.46 -16.91 9.11
C GLN A 229 4.80 -15.89 10.06
N ILE A 230 3.49 -15.67 9.93
CA ILE A 230 2.74 -14.78 10.84
C ILE A 230 2.68 -15.36 12.27
N LEU A 231 2.65 -16.66 12.47
CA LEU A 231 2.63 -17.23 13.82
C LEU A 231 4.03 -17.28 14.46
N GLY A 232 5.06 -16.77 13.78
CA GLY A 232 6.43 -16.74 14.30
C GLY A 232 7.04 -18.13 14.47
N ASN A 233 6.55 -19.11 13.70
CA ASN A 233 7.14 -20.44 13.62
C ASN A 233 7.70 -20.69 12.21
N PRO A 234 8.63 -19.84 11.75
CA PRO A 234 9.17 -20.00 10.43
C PRO A 234 10.11 -21.20 10.39
N GLY A 235 10.21 -21.87 9.24
CA GLY A 235 11.12 -23.00 9.05
C GLY A 235 12.58 -22.66 9.39
N GLU A 236 13.42 -23.69 9.48
CA GLU A 236 14.86 -23.56 9.74
C GLU A 236 15.49 -22.45 8.88
N GLY A 237 16.04 -21.41 9.53
CA GLY A 237 16.76 -20.31 8.87
C GLY A 237 16.10 -18.93 8.91
N SER A 238 14.90 -18.78 9.47
CA SER A 238 14.27 -17.46 9.60
C SER A 238 14.69 -16.68 10.85
N PRO A 239 14.74 -15.34 10.77
CA PRO A 239 15.14 -14.50 11.90
C PRO A 239 14.16 -14.66 13.07
N ALA A 240 14.69 -14.66 14.29
CA ALA A 240 13.89 -14.71 15.50
C ALA A 240 12.88 -13.56 15.54
N ARG A 241 11.68 -13.80 16.09
CA ARG A 241 10.67 -12.75 16.30
C ARG A 241 11.30 -11.58 17.05
N PRO A 242 11.34 -10.37 16.47
CA PRO A 242 11.95 -9.23 17.13
C PRO A 242 11.11 -8.80 18.33
N GLU A 243 11.79 -8.37 19.40
CA GLU A 243 11.12 -7.85 20.59
C GLU A 243 10.24 -6.64 20.20
N PRO A 244 8.96 -6.58 20.61
CA PRO A 244 8.07 -5.47 20.27
C PRO A 244 8.65 -4.08 20.58
N ALA A 245 9.36 -3.93 21.70
CA ALA A 245 10.02 -2.68 22.06
C ALA A 245 11.14 -2.31 21.08
N ALA A 246 11.92 -3.29 20.61
CA ALA A 246 12.96 -3.08 19.61
C ALA A 246 12.36 -2.69 18.24
N GLN A 247 11.23 -3.30 17.86
CA GLN A 247 10.52 -2.92 16.62
C GLN A 247 10.02 -1.48 16.67
N LEU A 248 9.37 -1.09 17.79
CA LEU A 248 8.94 0.30 17.99
C LEU A 248 10.12 1.28 17.96
N ALA A 249 11.25 0.92 18.56
CA ALA A 249 12.45 1.72 18.52
C ALA A 249 13.00 1.87 17.09
N GLN A 250 12.93 0.82 16.27
CA GLN A 250 13.31 0.88 14.85
C GLN A 250 12.40 1.79 14.04
N VAL A 251 11.07 1.75 14.25
CA VAL A 251 10.14 2.68 13.61
C VAL A 251 10.47 4.12 14.00
N ALA A 252 10.63 4.37 15.31
CA ALA A 252 10.98 5.69 15.81
C ALA A 252 12.31 6.19 15.22
N ALA A 253 13.33 5.32 15.16
CA ALA A 253 14.62 5.64 14.54
C ALA A 253 14.48 5.92 13.04
N GLY A 254 13.68 5.13 12.32
CA GLY A 254 13.34 5.34 10.92
C GLY A 254 12.69 6.70 10.68
N LEU A 255 11.66 7.04 11.45
CA LEU A 255 11.00 8.35 11.41
C LEU A 255 11.96 9.51 11.70
N VAL A 256 12.90 9.34 12.63
CA VAL A 256 13.95 10.34 12.90
C VAL A 256 14.94 10.45 11.74
N SER A 257 15.31 9.34 11.13
CA SER A 257 16.29 9.30 10.03
C SER A 257 15.80 9.99 8.76
N VAL A 258 14.48 10.00 8.52
CA VAL A 258 13.88 10.66 7.35
C VAL A 258 13.56 12.14 7.57
N MET A 259 13.62 12.61 8.81
CA MET A 259 13.35 14.01 9.11
C MET A 259 14.52 14.90 8.69
N PRO A 260 14.28 15.99 7.94
CA PRO A 260 15.33 16.93 7.58
C PRO A 260 15.91 17.57 8.84
N GLY A 261 17.21 17.90 8.85
CA GLY A 261 17.84 18.56 9.99
C GLY A 261 17.40 20.02 10.20
N GLY A 262 17.81 20.60 11.33
CA GLY A 262 17.65 22.03 11.61
C GLY A 262 16.22 22.48 11.94
N PRO A 263 15.88 23.76 11.72
CA PRO A 263 14.57 24.31 12.09
C PRO A 263 13.38 23.64 11.40
N LEU A 264 13.58 23.12 10.18
CA LEU A 264 12.54 22.38 9.45
C LEU A 264 12.15 21.08 10.18
N ALA A 265 13.13 20.38 10.77
CA ALA A 265 12.88 19.20 11.61
C ALA A 265 11.86 19.52 12.71
N ILE A 266 12.08 20.65 13.40
CA ILE A 266 11.25 21.07 14.53
C ILE A 266 9.83 21.34 14.06
N VAL A 267 9.67 22.05 12.93
CA VAL A 267 8.34 22.33 12.36
C VAL A 267 7.61 21.04 12.01
N LEU A 268 8.29 20.09 11.36
CA LEU A 268 7.68 18.82 10.95
C LEU A 268 7.35 17.94 12.17
N TRP A 269 8.24 17.86 13.16
CA TRP A 269 7.96 17.13 14.41
C TRP A 269 6.80 17.75 15.19
N VAL A 270 6.74 19.08 15.29
CA VAL A 270 5.61 19.77 15.92
C VAL A 270 4.31 19.49 15.15
N ALA A 271 4.35 19.49 13.82
CA ALA A 271 3.19 19.16 13.00
C ALA A 271 2.72 17.71 13.19
N VAL A 272 3.65 16.75 13.22
CA VAL A 272 3.37 15.33 13.49
C VAL A 272 2.78 15.15 14.89
N LEU A 273 3.41 15.74 15.91
CA LEU A 273 2.93 15.67 17.30
C LEU A 273 1.56 16.35 17.47
N ALA A 274 1.34 17.50 16.82
CA ALA A 274 0.04 18.17 16.83
C ALA A 274 -1.02 17.34 16.10
N GLY A 275 -0.66 16.70 14.98
CA GLY A 275 -1.53 15.78 14.24
C GLY A 275 -1.91 14.57 15.08
N LEU A 276 -0.93 13.92 15.73
CA LEU A 276 -1.15 12.81 16.65
C LEU A 276 -2.00 13.22 17.84
N ALA A 277 -1.70 14.34 18.50
CA ALA A 277 -2.48 14.85 19.62
C ALA A 277 -3.93 15.17 19.21
N TRP A 278 -4.10 15.78 18.03
CA TRP A 278 -5.43 16.00 17.45
C TRP A 278 -6.16 14.68 17.25
N THR A 279 -5.53 13.70 16.59
CA THR A 279 -6.09 12.36 16.35
C THR A 279 -6.47 11.64 17.64
N LEU A 280 -5.59 11.64 18.64
CA LEU A 280 -5.84 11.00 19.94
C LEU A 280 -6.95 11.69 20.71
N SER A 281 -7.06 13.02 20.62
CA SER A 281 -8.18 13.77 21.21
C SER A 281 -9.54 13.37 20.60
N ARG A 282 -9.54 12.79 19.39
CA ARG A 282 -10.74 12.30 18.71
C ARG A 282 -11.13 10.86 19.07
N LEU A 283 -10.28 10.09 19.76
CA LEU A 283 -10.56 8.68 20.12
C LEU A 283 -11.91 8.48 20.82
N HIS A 284 -12.25 9.38 21.75
CA HIS A 284 -13.44 9.25 22.60
C HIS A 284 -14.68 9.89 21.98
N GLN A 285 -14.50 10.78 20.99
CA GLN A 285 -15.57 11.51 20.30
C GLN A 285 -15.13 11.83 18.86
N PRO A 286 -15.13 10.85 17.94
CA PRO A 286 -14.77 11.09 16.57
C PRO A 286 -15.73 12.12 15.97
N GLN A 287 -15.23 13.31 15.66
CA GLN A 287 -16.04 14.38 15.09
C GLN A 287 -16.37 14.14 13.61
N SER A 288 -15.62 13.26 12.94
CA SER A 288 -15.86 12.82 11.56
C SER A 288 -15.32 11.40 11.32
N GLU A 289 -15.84 10.75 10.29
CA GLU A 289 -15.40 9.42 9.83
C GLU A 289 -13.92 9.40 9.43
N GLY A 290 -13.43 10.51 8.87
CA GLY A 290 -12.02 10.67 8.55
C GLY A 290 -11.13 10.72 9.79
N SER A 291 -11.57 11.38 10.87
CA SER A 291 -10.82 11.36 12.13
C SER A 291 -10.75 9.96 12.74
N LEU A 292 -11.83 9.17 12.64
CA LEU A 292 -11.84 7.78 13.07
C LEU A 292 -10.83 6.94 12.27
N LEU A 293 -10.77 7.11 10.95
CA LEU A 293 -9.80 6.38 10.12
C LEU A 293 -8.35 6.71 10.48
N VAL A 294 -8.02 7.99 10.66
CA VAL A 294 -6.66 8.38 11.08
C VAL A 294 -6.33 7.82 12.46
N THR A 295 -7.30 7.80 13.38
CA THR A 295 -7.14 7.19 14.70
C THR A 295 -6.88 5.69 14.60
N LEU A 296 -7.65 4.96 13.81
CA LEU A 296 -7.45 3.52 13.63
C LEU A 296 -6.11 3.21 12.95
N LEU A 297 -5.71 3.99 11.95
CA LEU A 297 -4.40 3.88 11.31
C LEU A 297 -3.25 4.23 12.28
N SER A 298 -3.43 5.22 13.14
CA SER A 298 -2.44 5.58 14.17
C SER A 298 -2.30 4.48 15.23
N VAL A 299 -3.38 3.73 15.50
CA VAL A 299 -3.35 2.53 16.36
C VAL A 299 -2.77 1.33 15.60
N ALA A 300 -2.88 1.26 14.27
CA ALA A 300 -2.21 0.23 13.47
C ALA A 300 -0.67 0.29 13.57
N ALA A 301 -0.08 1.43 13.96
CA ALA A 301 1.33 1.49 14.35
C ALA A 301 1.67 0.57 15.56
N LEU A 302 0.70 0.27 16.43
CA LEU A 302 0.84 -0.75 17.47
C LEU A 302 0.71 -2.17 16.91
N GLU A 303 -0.04 -2.37 15.83
CA GLU A 303 -0.08 -3.66 15.13
C GLU A 303 1.28 -4.00 14.50
N TYR A 304 2.00 -2.99 14.00
CA TYR A 304 3.40 -3.15 13.59
C TYR A 304 4.29 -3.63 14.74
N ALA A 305 4.16 -3.05 15.93
CA ALA A 305 4.93 -3.49 17.10
C ALA A 305 4.64 -4.94 17.50
N LEU A 306 3.42 -5.40 17.23
CA LEU A 306 2.99 -6.77 17.47
C LEU A 306 3.31 -7.69 16.29
N TRP A 307 3.77 -7.13 15.16
CA TRP A 307 4.07 -7.88 13.95
C TRP A 307 5.15 -8.93 14.26
N PRO A 308 4.91 -10.19 13.89
CA PRO A 308 5.71 -11.33 14.34
C PRO A 308 7.01 -11.51 13.56
N VAL A 309 7.18 -10.76 12.47
CA VAL A 309 8.33 -10.82 11.56
C VAL A 309 9.06 -9.46 11.57
N PRO A 310 10.39 -9.40 11.45
CA PRO A 310 11.06 -8.13 11.19
C PRO A 310 10.49 -7.51 9.91
N VAL A 311 10.01 -6.28 9.99
CA VAL A 311 9.70 -5.49 8.80
C VAL A 311 10.89 -4.59 8.53
N ASP A 312 11.44 -4.65 7.32
CA ASP A 312 12.56 -3.79 6.99
C ASP A 312 12.11 -2.32 7.02
N THR A 313 12.95 -1.47 7.59
CA THR A 313 12.63 -0.05 7.82
C THR A 313 12.37 0.72 6.52
N TYR A 314 12.86 0.24 5.38
CA TYR A 314 12.57 0.84 4.08
C TYR A 314 11.17 0.48 3.54
N TYR A 315 10.41 -0.43 4.16
CA TYR A 315 8.97 -0.56 3.87
C TYR A 315 8.11 0.41 4.70
N LEU A 316 8.70 1.11 5.68
CA LEU A 316 7.95 2.04 6.52
C LEU A 316 7.39 3.23 5.75
N TYR A 317 7.96 3.62 4.60
CA TYR A 317 7.35 4.71 3.79
C TYR A 317 5.98 4.32 3.22
N VAL A 318 5.70 3.02 3.11
CA VAL A 318 4.39 2.51 2.70
C VAL A 318 3.37 2.61 3.84
N LEU A 319 3.83 2.69 5.10
CA LEU A 319 2.98 2.81 6.30
C LEU A 319 2.63 4.25 6.67
N VAL A 320 3.20 5.26 6.00
CA VAL A 320 3.11 6.70 6.39
C VAL A 320 2.10 7.45 5.54
#